data_AF-A0A401YX09-F1
#
_entry.id   AF-A0A401YX09-F1
#
_cell.length_a   1.000
_cell.length_b   1.000
_cell.length_c   1.000
_cell.angle_alpha   90.00
_cell.angle_beta   90.00
_cell.angle_gamma   90.00
#
_symmetry.space_group_name_H-M   'P 1'
#
loop_
_entity.id
_entity.type
_entity.pdbx_description
1 polymer ?
#
loop_
_entity_poly.entity_id
_entity_poly.type
_entity_poly.pdbx_seq_one_letter_code
_entity_poly.pdbx_strand_id
1 'polypeptide(L)'
;MYGAGQAELAALLGLTGVRETTWAEGADLVDDVAHSGEERFSTVVILPPINAWTLVIGAWVGLPYLERTAYVTELCRRLSAEFGRAHAYFHSEQNDGEAWLIAEGGRVVRRWIAEYPGLALGEPFGVERRLLDEFGIPGRPEDLDPEDDRASSWGASWGECWAPVVASESSVDPRQIGPETPAPGVVLVADTPLPDGQSEKLASS
;
A
#
# COMPACT_ATOMS: atom_id res chain seq x y z
N MET A 1 -1.74 -16.52 21.20
CA MET A 1 -2.78 -15.55 21.63
C MET A 1 -2.48 -14.27 20.88
N TYR A 2 -3.25 -13.96 19.84
CA TYR A 2 -2.99 -12.82 18.95
C TYR A 2 -3.05 -11.49 19.73
N GLY A 3 -2.21 -10.53 19.35
CA GLY A 3 -2.31 -9.17 19.89
C GLY A 3 -3.64 -8.55 19.48
N ALA A 4 -4.35 -7.91 20.40
CA ALA A 4 -5.73 -7.41 20.19
C ALA A 4 -5.92 -6.62 18.88
N GLY A 5 -4.89 -5.91 18.41
CA GLY A 5 -4.94 -5.11 17.18
C GLY A 5 -4.92 -5.91 15.86
N GLN A 6 -4.25 -7.05 15.76
CA GLN A 6 -4.22 -7.82 14.48
C GLN A 6 -5.55 -8.51 14.20
N ALA A 7 -6.20 -9.04 15.24
CA ALA A 7 -7.51 -9.68 15.10
C ALA A 7 -8.62 -8.67 14.80
N GLU A 8 -8.58 -7.50 15.47
CA GLU A 8 -9.48 -6.37 15.18
C GLU A 8 -9.30 -5.85 13.75
N LEU A 9 -8.05 -5.68 13.30
CA LEU A 9 -7.75 -5.31 11.92
C LEU A 9 -8.29 -6.35 10.93
N ALA A 10 -8.03 -7.65 11.16
CA ALA A 10 -8.53 -8.70 10.27
C ALA A 10 -10.06 -8.70 10.18
N ALA A 11 -10.76 -8.54 11.30
CA ALA A 11 -12.22 -8.44 11.32
C ALA A 11 -12.74 -7.19 10.58
N LEU A 12 -12.11 -6.03 10.78
CA LEU A 12 -12.48 -4.78 10.11
C LEU A 12 -12.28 -4.84 8.59
N LEU A 13 -11.23 -5.54 8.16
CA LEU A 13 -10.91 -5.81 6.76
C LEU A 13 -11.78 -6.93 6.15
N GLY A 14 -12.56 -7.65 6.96
CA GLY A 14 -13.36 -8.78 6.52
C GLY A 14 -12.53 -10.01 6.11
N LEU A 15 -11.31 -10.14 6.64
CA LEU A 15 -10.42 -11.24 6.32
C LEU A 15 -10.93 -12.54 6.97
N THR A 16 -10.82 -13.64 6.23
CA THR A 16 -11.21 -14.98 6.67
C THR A 16 -10.02 -15.94 6.65
N GLY A 17 -10.19 -17.16 7.16
CA GLY A 17 -9.13 -18.17 7.09
C GLY A 17 -7.84 -17.81 7.86
N VAL A 18 -7.92 -16.88 8.83
CA VAL A 18 -6.76 -16.36 9.56
C VAL A 18 -6.00 -17.49 10.25
N ARG A 19 -4.73 -17.66 9.90
CA ARG A 19 -3.83 -18.67 10.47
C ARG A 19 -2.42 -18.11 10.68
N GLU A 20 -1.70 -18.68 11.64
CA GLU A 20 -0.28 -18.37 11.88
C GLU A 20 0.59 -18.92 10.76
N THR A 21 1.69 -18.23 10.47
CA THR A 21 2.74 -18.66 9.54
C THR A 21 4.09 -18.10 9.98
N THR A 22 5.17 -18.54 9.34
CA THR A 22 6.50 -17.95 9.53
C THR A 22 6.73 -16.76 8.60
N TRP A 23 7.76 -15.95 8.88
CA TRP A 23 8.15 -14.87 7.98
C TRP A 23 8.46 -15.36 6.57
N ALA A 24 9.28 -16.42 6.46
CA ALA A 24 9.70 -16.97 5.17
C ALA A 24 8.52 -17.49 4.37
N GLU A 25 7.66 -18.33 4.97
CA GLU A 25 6.46 -18.84 4.31
C GLU A 25 5.49 -17.74 3.89
N GLY A 26 5.33 -16.69 4.71
CA GLY A 26 4.48 -15.55 4.37
C GLY A 26 5.04 -14.74 3.19
N ALA A 27 6.35 -14.50 3.16
CA ALA A 27 7.00 -13.79 2.07
C ALA A 27 6.88 -14.57 0.75
N ASP A 28 7.21 -15.87 0.76
CA ASP A 28 7.10 -16.75 -0.41
C ASP A 28 5.65 -16.80 -0.93
N LEU A 29 4.68 -16.93 -0.02
CA LEU A 29 3.27 -16.99 -0.40
C LEU A 29 2.77 -15.70 -1.07
N VAL A 30 3.13 -14.53 -0.56
CA VAL A 30 2.71 -13.27 -1.16
C VAL A 30 3.35 -13.07 -2.53
N ASP A 31 4.61 -13.47 -2.70
CA ASP A 31 5.29 -13.44 -3.99
C ASP A 31 4.60 -14.38 -5.00
N ASP A 32 4.34 -15.63 -4.62
CA ASP A 32 3.65 -16.61 -5.46
C ASP A 32 2.25 -16.11 -5.88
N VAL A 33 1.47 -15.63 -4.91
CA VAL A 33 0.10 -15.13 -5.16
C VAL A 33 0.14 -13.87 -6.00
N ALA A 34 1.08 -12.94 -5.80
CA ALA A 34 1.18 -11.74 -6.62
C ALA A 34 1.31 -12.05 -8.13
N HIS A 35 1.83 -13.23 -8.48
CA HIS A 35 1.99 -13.69 -9.85
C HIS A 35 0.85 -14.60 -10.37
N SER A 36 -0.13 -14.98 -9.53
CA SER A 36 -1.11 -16.05 -9.83
C SER A 36 -2.34 -15.67 -10.67
N GLY A 37 -2.24 -14.64 -11.52
CA GLY A 37 -3.33 -14.26 -12.43
C GLY A 37 -4.61 -13.89 -11.68
N GLU A 38 -5.68 -14.70 -11.83
CA GLU A 38 -6.99 -14.44 -11.20
C GLU A 38 -6.94 -14.53 -9.67
N GLU A 39 -6.02 -15.31 -9.10
CA GLU A 39 -5.88 -15.49 -7.65
C GLU A 39 -5.03 -14.40 -6.99
N ARG A 40 -4.51 -13.44 -7.77
CA ARG A 40 -3.59 -12.39 -7.30
C ARG A 40 -4.05 -11.62 -6.07
N PHE A 41 -5.37 -11.46 -5.92
CA PHE A 41 -5.94 -10.68 -4.83
C PHE A 41 -6.44 -11.54 -3.67
N SER A 42 -6.26 -12.86 -3.71
CA SER A 42 -6.90 -13.81 -2.79
C SER A 42 -6.38 -13.74 -1.35
N THR A 43 -5.12 -13.34 -1.17
CA THR A 43 -4.40 -13.57 0.09
C THR A 43 -3.65 -12.32 0.53
N VAL A 44 -3.59 -12.10 1.84
CA VAL A 44 -2.68 -11.14 2.47
C VAL A 44 -1.92 -11.77 3.62
N VAL A 45 -0.73 -11.23 3.88
CA VAL A 45 0.07 -11.51 5.08
C VAL A 45 0.01 -10.30 6.01
N ILE A 46 -0.19 -10.55 7.29
CA ILE A 46 -0.26 -9.53 8.34
C ILE A 46 0.92 -9.72 9.28
N LEU A 47 1.77 -8.71 9.37
CA LEU A 47 2.88 -8.73 10.31
C LEU A 47 2.42 -8.36 11.72
N PRO A 48 3.10 -8.85 12.77
CA PRO A 48 2.93 -8.30 14.12
C PRO A 48 3.24 -6.79 14.14
N PRO A 49 2.75 -6.04 15.14
CA PRO A 49 3.02 -4.61 15.23
C PRO A 49 4.53 -4.31 15.30
N ILE A 50 5.00 -3.44 14.41
CA ILE A 50 6.38 -2.96 14.32
C ILE A 50 6.34 -1.43 14.41
N ASN A 51 7.01 -0.84 15.41
CA ASN A 51 7.01 0.61 15.63
C ASN A 51 5.59 1.23 15.64
N ALA A 52 4.64 0.55 16.28
CA ALA A 52 3.20 0.91 16.33
C ALA A 52 2.44 0.83 15.00
N TRP A 53 3.02 0.23 13.95
CA TRP A 53 2.36 -0.07 12.69
C TRP A 53 2.08 -1.56 12.54
N THR A 54 0.88 -1.90 12.05
CA THR A 54 0.56 -3.26 11.59
C THR A 54 0.61 -3.25 10.07
N LEU A 55 1.43 -4.11 9.47
CA LEU A 55 1.60 -4.16 8.02
C LEU A 55 0.70 -5.26 7.45
N VAL A 56 -0.01 -4.93 6.38
CA VAL A 56 -0.79 -5.86 5.56
C VAL A 56 -0.16 -5.88 4.18
N ILE A 57 0.29 -7.05 3.74
CA ILE A 57 1.12 -7.24 2.55
C ILE A 57 0.36 -8.14 1.58
N GLY A 58 0.23 -7.71 0.33
CA GLY A 58 -0.39 -8.47 -0.75
C GLY A 58 -0.95 -7.56 -1.84
N ALA A 59 -1.11 -8.09 -3.05
CA ALA A 59 -1.62 -7.32 -4.18
C ALA A 59 -3.06 -6.79 -3.96
N TRP A 60 -3.82 -7.39 -3.04
CA TRP A 60 -5.17 -6.95 -2.66
C TRP A 60 -5.21 -5.48 -2.15
N VAL A 61 -4.12 -5.00 -1.52
CA VAL A 61 -3.96 -3.60 -1.08
C VAL A 61 -3.15 -2.75 -2.07
N GLY A 62 -2.87 -3.26 -3.28
CA GLY A 62 -2.07 -2.57 -4.29
C GLY A 62 -2.81 -1.41 -4.97
N LEU A 63 -2.19 -0.24 -4.99
CA LEU A 63 -2.70 0.97 -5.65
C LEU A 63 -2.59 0.97 -7.19
N PRO A 64 -1.55 0.40 -7.82
CA PRO A 64 -1.41 0.42 -9.29
C PRO A 64 -2.43 -0.43 -10.05
N TYR A 65 -3.17 -1.31 -9.36
CA TYR A 65 -4.27 -2.03 -9.99
C TYR A 65 -5.48 -1.11 -10.07
N LEU A 66 -5.77 -0.58 -11.26
CA LEU A 66 -6.78 0.46 -11.47
C LEU A 66 -8.17 0.08 -10.92
N GLU A 67 -8.55 -1.20 -11.08
CA GLU A 67 -9.79 -1.78 -10.54
C GLU A 67 -9.83 -1.80 -9.00
N ARG A 68 -8.68 -1.67 -8.34
CA ARG A 68 -8.52 -1.65 -6.88
C ARG A 68 -8.31 -0.25 -6.33
N THR A 69 -7.82 0.70 -7.12
CA THR A 69 -7.42 2.04 -6.64
C THR A 69 -8.52 2.72 -5.80
N ALA A 70 -9.77 2.71 -6.25
CA ALA A 70 -10.89 3.31 -5.52
C ALA A 70 -11.16 2.59 -4.19
N TYR A 71 -11.13 1.25 -4.21
CA TYR A 71 -11.31 0.42 -3.03
C TYR A 71 -10.21 0.68 -1.98
N VAL A 72 -8.94 0.61 -2.38
CA VAL A 72 -7.79 0.82 -1.47
C VAL A 72 -7.79 2.23 -0.89
N THR A 73 -8.22 3.22 -1.67
CA THR A 73 -8.35 4.61 -1.20
C THR A 73 -9.41 4.74 -0.11
N GLU A 74 -10.59 4.17 -0.32
CA GLU A 74 -11.64 4.16 0.69
C GLU A 74 -11.25 3.33 1.92
N LEU A 75 -10.53 2.22 1.71
CA LEU A 75 -10.00 1.41 2.79
C LEU A 75 -9.05 2.21 3.70
N CYS A 76 -8.08 2.92 3.13
CA CYS A 76 -7.17 3.78 3.90
C CYS A 76 -7.93 4.92 4.59
N ARG A 77 -8.94 5.49 3.95
CA ARG A 77 -9.81 6.48 4.58
C ARG A 77 -10.51 5.92 5.81
N ARG A 78 -11.12 4.73 5.72
CA ARG A 78 -11.79 4.09 6.85
C ARG A 78 -10.83 3.70 7.97
N LEU A 79 -9.71 3.07 7.61
CA LEU A 79 -8.68 2.66 8.57
C LEU A 79 -8.06 3.86 9.30
N SER A 80 -7.79 4.95 8.60
CA SER A 80 -7.26 6.17 9.24
C SER A 80 -8.29 6.88 10.14
N ALA A 81 -9.59 6.72 9.89
CA ALA A 81 -10.62 7.22 10.79
C ALA A 81 -10.64 6.44 12.12
N GLU A 82 -10.41 5.12 12.05
CA GLU A 82 -10.42 4.22 13.20
C GLU A 82 -9.10 4.28 13.99
N PHE A 83 -7.97 4.15 13.30
CA PHE A 83 -6.64 4.01 13.91
C PHE A 83 -5.82 5.30 13.86
N GLY A 84 -6.41 6.41 13.41
CA GLY A 84 -5.76 7.72 13.27
C GLY A 84 -4.92 7.87 11.99
N ARG A 85 -4.21 6.83 11.55
CA ARG A 85 -3.43 6.83 10.30
C ARG A 85 -3.54 5.50 9.56
N ALA A 86 -3.51 5.56 8.24
CA ALA A 86 -3.43 4.38 7.38
C ALA A 86 -2.77 4.75 6.05
N HIS A 87 -1.72 4.01 5.69
CA HIS A 87 -0.93 4.26 4.50
C HIS A 87 -0.93 3.03 3.60
N ALA A 88 -0.84 3.23 2.29
CA ALA A 88 -0.63 2.18 1.32
C ALA A 88 0.57 2.54 0.45
N TYR A 89 1.39 1.54 0.13
CA TYR A 89 2.63 1.70 -0.62
C TYR A 89 2.75 0.56 -1.62
N PHE A 90 3.28 0.87 -2.81
CA PHE A 90 3.66 -0.10 -3.82
C PHE A 90 4.95 0.35 -4.47
N HIS A 91 5.90 -0.57 -4.60
CA HIS A 91 7.17 -0.33 -5.26
C HIS A 91 7.57 -1.58 -6.04
N SER A 92 7.98 -1.40 -7.30
CA SER A 92 8.60 -2.45 -8.10
C SER A 92 10.06 -2.09 -8.41
N GLU A 93 11.00 -2.96 -8.01
CA GLU A 93 12.41 -2.84 -8.40
C GLU A 93 12.62 -3.00 -9.92
N GLN A 94 11.66 -3.62 -10.61
CA GLN A 94 11.65 -3.77 -12.06
C GLN A 94 11.07 -2.54 -12.79
N ASN A 95 10.78 -1.48 -12.03
CA ASN A 95 10.19 -0.23 -12.54
C ASN A 95 8.78 -0.43 -13.15
N ASP A 96 8.05 -1.45 -12.68
CA ASP A 96 6.68 -1.73 -13.11
C ASP A 96 5.64 -0.84 -12.44
N GLY A 97 6.06 0.00 -11.50
CA GLY A 97 5.13 0.87 -10.80
C GLY A 97 5.66 1.49 -9.53
N GLU A 98 5.07 2.63 -9.20
CA GLU A 98 5.38 3.38 -8.00
C GLU A 98 4.12 4.11 -7.52
N ALA A 99 3.69 3.80 -6.31
CA ALA A 99 2.46 4.38 -5.77
C ALA A 99 2.48 4.46 -4.25
N TRP A 100 1.91 5.54 -3.73
CA TRP A 100 1.68 5.69 -2.30
C TRP A 100 0.37 6.44 -2.02
N LEU A 101 -0.17 6.18 -0.85
CA LEU A 101 -1.33 6.87 -0.31
C LEU A 101 -1.13 7.06 1.18
N ILE A 102 -1.34 8.28 1.63
CA ILE A 102 -1.22 8.70 3.02
C ILE A 102 -2.59 9.22 3.45
N ALA A 103 -3.20 8.58 4.44
CA ALA A 103 -4.46 8.99 5.02
C ALA A 103 -4.36 9.17 6.54
N GLU A 104 -4.97 10.25 7.02
CA GLU A 104 -4.99 10.63 8.44
C GLU A 104 -6.39 11.08 8.84
N GLY A 105 -6.87 10.61 9.99
CA GLY A 105 -8.13 11.04 10.59
C GLY A 105 -9.35 10.93 9.66
N GLY A 106 -9.39 9.92 8.80
CA GLY A 106 -10.50 9.71 7.88
C GLY A 106 -10.43 10.51 6.57
N ARG A 107 -9.25 11.07 6.23
CA ARG A 107 -9.04 11.86 5.01
C ARG A 107 -7.76 11.42 4.31
N VAL A 108 -7.80 11.37 2.98
CA VAL A 108 -6.59 11.20 2.16
C VAL A 108 -5.84 12.52 2.15
N VAL A 109 -4.60 12.51 2.62
CA VAL A 109 -3.68 13.65 2.64
C VAL A 109 -3.00 13.79 1.28
N ARG A 110 -2.46 12.68 0.77
CA ARG A 110 -1.83 12.58 -0.54
C ARG A 110 -2.04 11.18 -1.12
N ARG A 111 -2.31 11.10 -2.43
CA ARG A 111 -2.23 9.86 -3.21
C ARG A 111 -1.45 10.15 -4.48
N TRP A 112 -0.50 9.29 -4.79
CA TRP A 112 0.26 9.31 -6.04
C TRP A 112 0.30 7.90 -6.62
N ILE A 113 0.15 7.80 -7.94
CA ILE A 113 0.25 6.56 -8.71
C ILE A 113 0.94 6.92 -10.02
N ALA A 114 2.18 6.47 -10.20
CA ALA A 114 3.03 6.87 -11.32
C ALA A 114 2.40 6.57 -12.69
N GLU A 115 1.70 5.44 -12.80
CA GLU A 115 1.03 4.96 -14.00
C GLU A 115 -0.25 5.74 -14.31
N TYR A 116 -0.81 6.39 -13.28
CA TYR A 116 -2.04 7.17 -13.39
C TYR A 116 -1.93 8.53 -12.65
N PRO A 117 -1.05 9.45 -13.09
CA PRO A 117 -0.85 10.73 -12.40
C PRO A 117 -2.13 11.57 -12.30
N GLY A 118 -3.04 11.46 -13.27
CA GLY A 118 -4.35 12.12 -13.23
C GLY A 118 -5.29 11.63 -12.12
N LEU A 119 -4.95 10.55 -11.43
CA LEU A 119 -5.64 10.06 -10.24
C LEU A 119 -4.98 10.54 -8.93
N ALA A 120 -3.97 11.40 -8.99
CA ALA A 120 -3.37 11.95 -7.79
C ALA A 120 -4.40 12.76 -6.97
N LEU A 121 -4.25 12.74 -5.65
CA LEU A 121 -5.13 13.46 -4.71
C LEU A 121 -4.29 14.21 -3.70
N GLY A 122 -4.75 15.40 -3.29
CA GLY A 122 -4.08 16.19 -2.27
C GLY A 122 -2.81 16.87 -2.77
N GLU A 123 -2.20 17.69 -1.89
CA GLU A 123 -1.00 18.46 -2.21
C GLU A 123 0.27 17.65 -1.89
N PRO A 124 1.33 17.77 -2.71
CA PRO A 124 2.64 17.22 -2.37
C PRO A 124 3.10 17.68 -0.99
N PHE A 125 3.63 16.74 -0.20
CA PHE A 125 4.06 17.00 1.17
C PHE A 125 5.30 16.16 1.51
N GLY A 126 5.93 16.47 2.64
CA GLY A 126 7.10 15.71 3.12
C GLY A 126 8.22 15.67 2.09
N VAL A 127 8.77 14.47 1.85
CA VAL A 127 9.84 14.22 0.88
C VAL A 127 9.46 14.61 -0.55
N GLU A 128 8.23 14.34 -0.99
CA GLU A 128 7.75 14.71 -2.34
C GLU A 128 7.88 16.22 -2.56
N ARG A 129 7.40 17.02 -1.60
CA ARG A 129 7.47 18.49 -1.68
C ARG A 129 8.92 19.00 -1.72
N ARG A 130 9.81 18.45 -0.90
CA ARG A 130 11.22 18.87 -0.88
C ARG A 130 11.91 18.57 -2.21
N LEU A 131 11.66 17.39 -2.78
CA LEU A 131 12.22 17.01 -4.08
C LEU A 131 11.67 17.88 -5.22
N LEU A 132 10.37 18.16 -5.21
CA LEU A 132 9.77 19.08 -6.18
C LEU A 132 10.36 20.52 -6.07
N ASP A 133 10.73 20.97 -4.88
CA ASP A 133 11.40 22.27 -4.68
C ASP A 133 12.81 22.27 -5.31
N GLU A 134 13.56 21.17 -5.16
CA GLU A 134 14.87 20.99 -5.78
C GLU A 134 14.80 20.98 -7.32
N PHE A 135 13.72 20.43 -7.87
CA PHE A 135 13.41 20.47 -9.31
C PHE A 135 12.79 21.80 -9.78
N GLY A 136 12.50 22.73 -8.87
CA GLY A 136 11.88 24.02 -9.22
C GLY A 136 10.43 23.89 -9.73
N ILE A 137 9.68 22.90 -9.22
CA ILE A 137 8.27 22.65 -9.53
C ILE A 137 7.40 23.19 -8.40
N PRO A 138 6.81 24.40 -8.48
CA PRO A 138 6.16 25.04 -7.32
C PRO A 138 4.82 24.41 -6.90
N GLY A 139 4.19 23.65 -7.79
CA GLY A 139 2.86 23.06 -7.59
C GLY A 139 2.89 21.53 -7.59
N ARG A 140 1.77 20.96 -8.02
CA ARG A 140 1.61 19.51 -8.16
C ARG A 140 2.27 19.02 -9.46
N PRO A 141 3.06 17.94 -9.42
CA PRO A 141 3.73 17.42 -10.62
C PRO A 141 2.72 16.96 -11.69
N GLU A 142 1.56 16.45 -11.28
CA GLU A 142 0.49 16.05 -12.19
C GLU A 142 -0.19 17.21 -12.94
N ASP A 143 0.03 18.46 -12.52
CA ASP A 143 -0.51 19.66 -13.20
C ASP A 143 0.45 20.26 -14.22
N LEU A 144 1.68 19.74 -14.32
CA LEU A 144 2.66 20.23 -15.28
C LEU A 144 2.21 19.92 -16.71
N ASP A 145 2.54 20.84 -17.63
CA ASP A 145 2.42 20.56 -19.06
C ASP A 145 3.33 19.36 -19.39
N PRO A 146 2.83 18.29 -20.05
CA PRO A 146 3.66 17.16 -20.46
C PRO A 146 4.87 17.56 -21.32
N GLU A 147 4.80 18.69 -22.02
CA GLU A 147 5.89 19.23 -22.84
C GLU A 147 6.90 20.06 -22.01
N ASP A 148 6.66 20.28 -20.71
CA ASP A 148 7.61 20.93 -19.81
C ASP A 148 8.77 19.97 -19.49
N ASP A 149 10.02 20.43 -19.68
CA ASP A 149 11.23 19.65 -19.37
C ASP A 149 11.25 19.16 -17.92
N ARG A 150 10.61 19.89 -16.99
CA ARG A 150 10.49 19.48 -15.58
C ARG A 150 9.53 18.31 -15.41
N ALA A 151 8.44 18.25 -16.19
CA ALA A 151 7.51 17.12 -16.16
C ALA A 151 8.21 15.84 -16.63
N SER A 152 8.97 15.94 -17.73
CA SER A 152 9.77 14.83 -18.24
C SER A 152 10.87 14.39 -17.26
N SER A 153 11.59 15.35 -16.66
CA SER A 153 12.67 15.06 -15.70
C SER A 153 12.14 14.43 -14.40
N TRP A 154 11.02 14.94 -13.89
CA TRP A 154 10.32 14.36 -12.75
C TRP A 154 9.81 12.95 -13.07
N GLY A 155 9.11 12.78 -14.18
CA GLY A 155 8.53 11.49 -14.58
C GLY A 155 9.56 10.38 -14.81
N ALA A 156 10.79 10.71 -15.22
CA ALA A 156 11.83 9.72 -15.50
C ALA A 156 12.42 9.04 -14.26
N SER A 157 12.35 9.69 -13.09
CA SER A 157 12.97 9.20 -11.84
C SER A 157 12.05 9.29 -10.64
N TRP A 158 10.84 9.82 -10.84
CA TRP A 158 9.92 10.27 -9.79
C TRP A 158 10.60 11.21 -8.79
N GLY A 159 11.63 11.93 -9.23
CA GLY A 159 12.47 12.76 -8.37
C GLY A 159 13.15 11.99 -7.23
N GLU A 160 13.34 10.67 -7.36
CA GLU A 160 13.75 9.77 -6.28
C GLU A 160 12.72 9.64 -5.13
N CYS A 161 11.47 10.06 -5.36
CA CYS A 161 10.36 9.98 -4.42
C CYS A 161 9.71 8.57 -4.43
N TRP A 162 10.51 7.54 -4.22
CA TRP A 162 10.05 6.14 -4.20
C TRP A 162 9.17 5.85 -2.97
N ALA A 163 8.19 4.94 -3.05
CA ALA A 163 7.34 4.59 -1.92
C ALA A 163 8.12 4.15 -0.68
N PRO A 164 9.25 3.39 -0.77
CA PRO A 164 10.04 3.09 0.41
C PRO A 164 10.64 4.32 1.08
N VAL A 165 10.98 5.36 0.31
CA VAL A 165 11.47 6.65 0.84
C VAL A 165 10.34 7.40 1.55
N VAL A 166 9.16 7.48 0.92
CA VAL A 166 7.96 8.08 1.54
C VAL A 166 7.56 7.34 2.81
N ALA A 167 7.60 6.01 2.79
CA ALA A 167 7.27 5.15 3.91
C ALA A 167 8.24 5.31 5.08
N SER A 168 9.54 5.40 4.80
CA SER A 168 10.61 5.64 5.78
C SER A 168 10.39 6.96 6.54
N GLU A 169 9.94 8.02 5.86
CA GLU A 169 9.64 9.31 6.50
C GLU A 169 8.30 9.31 7.25
N SER A 170 7.28 8.64 6.71
CA SER A 170 5.90 8.80 7.18
C SER A 170 5.46 7.72 8.18
N SER A 171 6.15 6.59 8.21
CA SER A 171 5.71 5.38 8.92
C SER A 171 6.87 4.47 9.33
N VAL A 172 7.14 3.42 8.56
CA VAL A 172 8.25 2.49 8.74
C VAL A 172 8.97 2.31 7.40
N ASP A 173 10.28 2.09 7.43
CA ASP A 173 11.03 1.77 6.22
C ASP A 173 10.88 0.27 5.92
N PRO A 174 10.11 -0.13 4.89
CA PRO A 174 9.88 -1.55 4.61
C PRO A 174 11.16 -2.31 4.26
N ARG A 175 12.21 -1.62 3.79
CA ARG A 175 13.49 -2.24 3.42
C ARG A 175 14.33 -2.65 4.63
N GLN A 176 13.99 -2.14 5.81
CA GLN A 176 14.66 -2.46 7.07
C GLN A 176 13.91 -3.53 7.86
N ILE A 177 12.80 -4.06 7.32
CA ILE A 177 11.97 -5.06 7.98
C ILE A 177 12.26 -6.43 7.36
N GLY A 178 12.53 -7.42 8.21
CA GLY A 178 12.82 -8.79 7.83
C GLY A 178 12.66 -9.78 8.99
N PRO A 179 13.02 -11.06 8.79
CA PRO A 179 12.84 -12.13 9.78
C PRO A 179 13.45 -11.83 11.16
N GLU A 180 14.54 -11.07 11.19
CA GLU A 180 15.26 -10.68 12.40
C GLU A 180 14.70 -9.41 13.07
N THR A 181 13.66 -8.79 12.50
CA THR A 181 13.05 -7.58 13.07
C THR A 181 12.30 -7.94 14.36
N PRO A 182 12.69 -7.36 15.51
CA PRO A 182 12.00 -7.65 16.76
C PRO A 182 10.56 -7.14 16.72
N ALA A 183 9.58 -8.04 16.87
CA ALA A 183 8.18 -7.68 16.90
C ALA A 183 7.41 -8.57 17.90
N PRO A 184 6.57 -7.99 18.78
CA PRO A 184 5.72 -8.77 19.67
C PRO A 184 4.54 -9.37 18.88
N GLY A 185 4.54 -10.70 18.69
CA GLY A 185 3.41 -11.41 18.09
C GLY A 185 3.85 -12.45 17.07
N VAL A 186 2.92 -12.77 16.16
CA VAL A 186 3.10 -13.78 15.11
C VAL A 186 2.74 -13.18 13.75
N VAL A 187 3.34 -13.74 12.70
CA VAL A 187 2.94 -13.45 11.32
C VAL A 187 1.67 -14.23 11.03
N LEU A 188 0.70 -13.57 10.41
CA LEU A 188 -0.56 -14.17 10.01
C LEU A 188 -0.69 -14.17 8.50
N VAL A 189 -1.46 -15.12 7.99
CA VAL A 189 -1.99 -15.10 6.64
C VAL A 189 -3.50 -15.23 6.71
N ALA A 190 -4.18 -14.56 5.80
CA ALA A 190 -5.63 -14.58 5.73
C ALA A 190 -6.12 -14.45 4.28
N ASP A 191 -7.30 -15.01 4.03
CA ASP A 191 -8.02 -14.88 2.77
C ASP A 191 -8.73 -13.53 2.76
N THR A 192 -8.74 -12.89 1.59
CA THR A 192 -9.38 -11.59 1.41
C THR A 192 -10.84 -11.75 0.97
N PRO A 193 -11.70 -10.75 1.23
CA PRO A 193 -13.01 -10.68 0.63
C PRO A 193 -12.91 -10.76 -0.89
N LEU A 194 -13.72 -11.66 -1.48
CA LEU A 194 -13.91 -11.71 -2.92
C LEU A 194 -14.40 -10.34 -3.43
N PRO A 195 -13.95 -9.91 -4.63
CA PRO A 195 -14.53 -8.73 -5.27
C PRO A 195 -16.04 -8.94 -5.44
N ASP A 196 -16.84 -7.88 -5.19
CA ASP A 196 -18.28 -7.89 -5.41
C ASP A 196 -18.59 -8.42 -6.82
N GLY A 197 -19.27 -9.58 -6.89
CA GLY A 197 -19.60 -10.28 -8.15
C GLY A 197 -18.99 -11.68 -8.34
N GLN A 198 -18.11 -12.14 -7.45
CA GLN A 198 -17.57 -13.52 -7.47
C GLN A 198 -18.26 -14.46 -6.47
N SER A 199 -18.94 -13.92 -5.45
CA SER A 199 -19.64 -14.72 -4.42
C SER A 199 -20.78 -15.59 -4.97
N GLU A 200 -21.39 -15.22 -6.11
CA GLU A 200 -22.47 -15.99 -6.74
C GLU A 200 -21.98 -17.15 -7.62
N LYS A 201 -20.74 -17.08 -8.16
CA LYS A 201 -20.19 -18.13 -9.03
C LYS A 201 -19.67 -19.34 -8.25
N LEU A 202 -19.07 -19.12 -7.09
CA LEU A 202 -18.56 -20.20 -6.22
C LEU A 202 -19.67 -20.96 -5.47
N ALA A 203 -20.81 -20.33 -5.21
CA ALA A 203 -21.98 -21.00 -4.62
C ALA A 203 -22.80 -21.83 -5.64
N SER A 204 -22.45 -21.75 -6.93
CA SER A 204 -23.17 -22.41 -8.03
C SER A 204 -22.34 -23.49 -8.75
N SER A 205 -21.18 -23.87 -8.21
CA SER A 205 -20.27 -24.88 -8.79
C SER A 205 -20.17 -26.13 -7.92
#